data_AF-A0A9X0QIL0-F1
#
_entry.id   AF-A0A9X0QIL0-F1
#
_cell.length_a   1.000
_cell.length_b   1.000
_cell.length_c   1.000
_cell.angle_alpha   90.00
_cell.angle_beta   90.00
_cell.angle_gamma   90.00
#
_symmetry.space_group_name_H-M   'P 1'
#
loop_
_entity.id
_entity.type
_entity.pdbx_description
1 polymer ?
#
loop_
_entity_poly.entity_id
_entity_poly.type
_entity_poly.pdbx_seq_one_letter_code
_entity_poly.pdbx_strand_id
1 'polypeptide(L)'
;MNRADFSGNVRNYNGEGNWSVEAIQKRYREYCAAFDVQTNRPLAPREASEGDVHWIYPIMDEVILGIEENDVACIALGVDFVEEDTLFPFGATLKSNTARALRRTNLTELQKSRLRERISTMLVSGIIPREMREYAKLLRTVGIAEHWPRLDRDIPRDNPHAMRFYRSLRAAEGLSV
;
A
#
# COMPACT_ATOMS: atom_id res chain seq x y z
N MET A 1 25.92 -30.22 -4.82
CA MET A 1 24.59 -29.59 -4.98
C MET A 1 24.82 -28.33 -5.79
N ASN A 2 24.54 -28.41 -7.10
CA ASN A 2 24.95 -27.40 -8.08
C ASN A 2 24.18 -26.09 -7.87
N ARG A 3 24.90 -25.01 -7.55
CA ARG A 3 24.42 -23.64 -7.78
C ARG A 3 24.38 -23.46 -9.29
N ALA A 4 23.19 -23.31 -9.87
CA ALA A 4 23.07 -22.85 -11.23
C ALA A 4 23.66 -21.44 -11.30
N ASP A 5 24.81 -21.35 -11.96
CA ASP A 5 25.48 -20.12 -12.32
C ASP A 5 24.67 -19.47 -13.44
N PHE A 6 23.73 -18.60 -13.09
CA PHE A 6 22.86 -17.94 -14.07
C PHE A 6 23.63 -16.78 -14.70
N SER A 7 24.28 -17.04 -15.84
CA SER A 7 24.89 -16.03 -16.71
C SER A 7 23.88 -15.23 -17.56
N GLY A 8 22.59 -15.24 -17.17
CA GLY A 8 21.49 -14.61 -17.91
C GLY A 8 21.20 -13.18 -17.46
N ASN A 9 20.43 -12.44 -18.27
CA ASN A 9 20.02 -11.07 -17.95
C ASN A 9 18.89 -11.11 -16.89
N VAL A 10 19.23 -10.85 -15.62
CA VAL A 10 18.28 -10.83 -14.51
C VAL A 10 17.62 -9.46 -14.41
N ARG A 11 16.29 -9.44 -14.47
CA ARG A 11 15.47 -8.24 -14.26
C ARG A 11 14.70 -8.38 -12.95
N ASN A 12 15.24 -7.79 -11.89
CA ASN A 12 14.60 -7.76 -10.58
C ASN A 12 13.79 -6.48 -10.39
N TYR A 13 12.49 -6.63 -10.13
CA TYR A 13 11.57 -5.50 -9.93
C TYR A 13 11.19 -5.29 -8.46
N ASN A 14 11.81 -6.00 -7.53
CA ASN A 14 11.60 -5.77 -6.10
C ASN A 14 12.09 -4.38 -5.68
N GLY A 15 11.53 -3.88 -4.58
CA GLY A 15 12.06 -2.70 -3.91
C GLY A 15 13.40 -2.99 -3.25
N GLU A 16 14.01 -1.94 -2.72
CA GLU A 16 15.26 -2.01 -1.97
C GLU A 16 15.03 -1.60 -0.50
N GLY A 17 16.06 -1.79 0.34
CA GLY A 17 16.00 -1.41 1.76
C GLY A 17 14.85 -2.09 2.49
N ASN A 18 13.95 -1.30 3.10
CA ASN A 18 12.78 -1.80 3.83
C ASN A 18 11.78 -2.57 2.93
N TRP A 19 11.87 -2.39 1.61
CA TRP A 19 11.02 -3.06 0.62
C TRP A 19 11.76 -4.11 -0.21
N SER A 20 12.96 -4.50 0.22
CA SER A 20 13.61 -5.72 -0.27
C SER A 20 12.81 -6.96 0.12
N VAL A 21 13.03 -8.05 -0.62
CA VAL A 21 12.40 -9.36 -0.37
C VAL A 21 12.65 -9.79 1.07
N GLU A 22 13.91 -9.70 1.53
CA GLU A 22 14.31 -10.12 2.86
C GLU A 22 13.65 -9.26 3.95
N ALA A 23 13.59 -7.94 3.76
CA ALA A 23 12.98 -7.03 4.72
C ALA A 23 11.46 -7.24 4.81
N ILE A 24 10.78 -7.47 3.69
CA ILE A 24 9.34 -7.75 3.66
C ILE A 24 9.05 -9.09 4.33
N GLN A 25 9.81 -10.15 4.03
CA GLN A 25 9.67 -11.45 4.68
C GLN A 25 9.93 -11.38 6.19
N LYS A 26 10.92 -10.58 6.62
CA LYS A 26 11.20 -10.35 8.04
C LYS A 26 10.02 -9.68 8.73
N ARG A 27 9.52 -8.56 8.19
CA ARG A 27 8.36 -7.86 8.75
C ARG A 27 7.10 -8.71 8.74
N TYR A 28 6.88 -9.51 7.69
CA TYR A 28 5.76 -10.46 7.65
C TYR A 28 5.81 -11.40 8.86
N ARG A 29 6.95 -12.05 9.13
CA ARG A 29 7.12 -12.93 10.30
C ARG A 29 6.93 -12.20 11.63
N GLU A 30 7.42 -10.96 11.73
CA GLU A 30 7.24 -10.13 12.92
C GLU A 30 5.75 -9.83 13.16
N TYR A 31 4.99 -9.50 12.11
CA TYR A 31 3.54 -9.32 12.21
C TYR A 31 2.79 -10.61 12.53
N CYS A 32 3.17 -11.74 11.93
CA CYS A 32 2.58 -13.04 12.27
C CYS A 32 2.76 -13.34 13.76
N ALA A 33 3.95 -13.11 14.31
CA ALA A 33 4.22 -13.28 15.73
C ALA A 33 3.41 -12.28 16.59
N ALA A 34 3.34 -11.01 16.18
CA ALA A 34 2.61 -9.98 16.91
C ALA A 34 1.08 -10.20 16.93
N PHE A 35 0.53 -10.82 15.90
CA PHE A 35 -0.91 -11.11 15.78
C PHE A 35 -1.28 -12.55 16.17
N ASP A 36 -0.33 -13.34 16.68
CA ASP A 36 -0.50 -14.75 17.03
C ASP A 36 -1.07 -15.60 15.88
N VAL A 37 -0.59 -15.35 14.67
CA VAL A 37 -1.01 -16.06 13.46
C VAL A 37 0.05 -17.08 13.05
N GLN A 38 -0.35 -18.35 13.10
CA GLN A 38 0.38 -19.45 12.48
C GLN A 38 0.07 -19.46 10.99
N THR A 39 1.01 -19.01 10.16
CA THR A 39 0.87 -19.07 8.69
C THR A 39 1.99 -19.90 8.11
N ASN A 40 1.61 -20.79 7.19
CA ASN A 40 2.54 -21.54 6.36
C ASN A 40 2.72 -20.89 4.98
N ARG A 41 2.18 -19.68 4.74
CA ARG A 41 2.31 -19.00 3.45
C ARG A 41 3.77 -18.63 3.22
N PRO A 42 4.44 -19.19 2.20
CA PRO A 42 5.73 -18.68 1.79
C PRO A 42 5.49 -17.36 1.04
N LEU A 43 5.94 -16.25 1.62
CA LEU A 43 5.95 -14.97 0.92
C LEU A 43 7.21 -14.90 0.04
N ALA A 44 7.08 -15.20 -1.24
CA ALA A 44 8.20 -15.24 -2.19
C ALA A 44 7.84 -14.48 -3.48
N PRO A 45 8.80 -13.81 -4.13
CA PRO A 45 8.53 -13.18 -5.42
C PRO A 45 8.16 -14.23 -6.46
N ARG A 46 7.24 -13.88 -7.36
CA ARG A 46 6.98 -14.69 -8.55
C ARG A 46 8.13 -14.54 -9.52
N GLU A 47 8.54 -15.64 -10.12
CA GLU A 47 9.63 -15.68 -11.09
C GLU A 47 9.14 -16.23 -12.43
N ALA A 48 9.74 -15.75 -13.53
CA ALA A 48 9.51 -16.26 -14.87
C ALA A 48 10.81 -16.26 -15.67
N SER A 49 10.95 -17.18 -16.61
CA SER A 49 12.11 -17.25 -17.51
C SER A 49 11.66 -17.48 -18.95
N GLU A 50 12.28 -16.78 -19.89
CA GLU A 50 12.06 -16.94 -21.33
C GLU A 50 13.37 -16.65 -22.05
N GLY A 51 13.91 -17.65 -22.76
CA GLY A 51 15.27 -17.59 -23.29
C GLY A 51 16.29 -17.34 -22.18
N ASP A 52 17.18 -16.35 -22.39
CA ASP A 52 18.25 -15.99 -21.45
C ASP A 52 17.85 -14.89 -20.44
N VAL A 53 16.57 -14.53 -20.39
CA VAL A 53 16.06 -13.50 -19.48
C VAL A 53 15.27 -14.15 -18.35
N HIS A 54 15.59 -13.71 -17.14
CA HIS A 54 14.91 -14.13 -15.91
C HIS A 54 14.31 -12.91 -15.22
N TRP A 55 13.00 -12.92 -15.01
CA TRP A 55 12.27 -11.84 -14.36
C TRP A 55 11.87 -12.25 -12.95
N ILE A 56 12.19 -11.38 -12.00
CA ILE A 56 11.75 -11.49 -10.61
C ILE A 56 10.74 -10.37 -10.38
N TYR A 57 9.47 -10.74 -10.26
CA TYR A 57 8.37 -9.80 -10.04
C TYR A 57 8.36 -9.30 -8.58
N PRO A 58 7.73 -8.13 -8.31
CA PRO A 58 7.69 -7.59 -6.96
C PRO A 58 6.98 -8.53 -5.98
N ILE A 59 7.62 -8.85 -4.86
CA ILE A 59 7.02 -9.63 -3.76
C ILE A 59 5.73 -8.99 -3.22
N MET A 60 5.54 -7.68 -3.43
CA MET A 60 4.31 -6.99 -3.08
C MET A 60 3.07 -7.56 -3.80
N ASP A 61 3.22 -8.21 -4.96
CA ASP A 61 2.10 -8.91 -5.60
C ASP A 61 1.56 -10.03 -4.69
N GLU A 62 2.44 -10.82 -4.05
CA GLU A 62 2.03 -11.85 -3.09
C GLU A 62 1.47 -11.26 -1.79
N VAL A 63 2.01 -10.12 -1.34
CA VAL A 63 1.43 -9.40 -0.19
C VAL A 63 0.00 -8.97 -0.51
N ILE A 64 -0.25 -8.42 -1.70
CA ILE A 64 -1.59 -7.99 -2.13
C ILE A 64 -2.56 -9.18 -2.17
N LEU A 65 -2.14 -10.32 -2.71
CA LEU A 65 -2.95 -11.55 -2.68
C LEU A 65 -3.28 -11.97 -1.24
N GLY A 66 -2.31 -11.90 -0.33
CA GLY A 66 -2.55 -12.16 1.10
C GLY A 66 -3.54 -11.19 1.74
N ILE A 67 -3.52 -9.91 1.37
CA ILE A 67 -4.53 -8.93 1.82
C ILE A 67 -5.92 -9.35 1.34
N GLU A 68 -6.06 -9.76 0.08
CA GLU A 68 -7.34 -10.21 -0.48
C GLU A 68 -7.87 -11.47 0.21
N GLU A 69 -6.98 -12.32 0.73
CA GLU A 69 -7.29 -13.50 1.53
C GLU A 69 -7.51 -13.20 3.03
N ASN A 70 -7.47 -11.93 3.44
CA ASN A 70 -7.57 -11.45 4.82
C ASN A 70 -6.45 -11.95 5.76
N ASP A 71 -5.24 -12.17 5.23
CA ASP A 71 -4.05 -12.37 6.05
C ASP A 71 -3.70 -11.05 6.78
N VAL A 72 -3.83 -11.06 8.11
CA VAL A 72 -3.64 -9.87 8.96
C VAL A 72 -2.21 -9.31 8.93
N ALA A 73 -1.20 -10.14 8.70
CA ALA A 73 0.18 -9.71 8.57
C ALA A 73 0.42 -9.05 7.20
N CYS A 74 -0.19 -9.58 6.14
CA CYS A 74 -0.20 -8.91 4.83
C CYS A 74 -0.98 -7.60 4.86
N ILE A 75 -2.11 -7.54 5.59
CA ILE A 75 -2.85 -6.28 5.81
C ILE A 75 -1.97 -5.23 6.48
N ALA A 76 -1.22 -5.60 7.52
CA ALA A 76 -0.29 -4.68 8.19
C ALA A 76 0.81 -4.17 7.24
N LEU A 77 1.43 -5.05 6.44
CA LEU A 77 2.37 -4.66 5.40
C LEU A 77 1.75 -3.73 4.34
N GLY A 78 0.49 -3.98 3.97
CA GLY A 78 -0.24 -3.12 3.05
C GLY A 78 -0.44 -1.71 3.58
N VAL A 79 -0.72 -1.57 4.88
CA VAL A 79 -0.81 -0.26 5.55
C VAL A 79 0.54 0.45 5.53
N ASP A 80 1.62 -0.24 5.92
CA ASP A 80 2.99 0.31 5.82
C ASP A 80 3.31 0.80 4.40
N PHE A 81 2.84 0.07 3.38
CA PHE A 81 3.15 0.40 1.99
C PHE A 81 2.41 1.63 1.48
N VAL A 82 1.23 1.94 2.02
CA VAL A 82 0.52 3.19 1.76
C VAL A 82 1.21 4.38 2.44
N GLU A 83 1.85 4.15 3.59
CA GLU A 83 2.61 5.17 4.31
C GLU A 83 3.96 5.51 3.67
N GLU A 84 4.46 4.63 2.84
CA GLU A 84 5.75 4.80 2.19
C GLU A 84 5.77 5.92 1.14
N ASP A 85 6.89 6.63 1.05
CA ASP A 85 7.16 7.74 0.12
C ASP A 85 8.18 7.38 -0.98
N THR A 86 8.95 6.31 -0.78
CA THR A 86 9.99 5.86 -1.71
C THR A 86 9.41 5.48 -3.07
N LEU A 87 10.21 5.69 -4.13
CA LEU A 87 9.86 5.31 -5.50
C LEU A 87 10.24 3.86 -5.77
N PHE A 88 9.36 3.13 -6.46
CA PHE A 88 9.57 1.72 -6.81
C PHE A 88 9.22 1.46 -8.27
N PRO A 89 9.82 0.43 -8.90
CA PRO A 89 9.28 -0.16 -10.11
C PRO A 89 7.79 -0.49 -9.90
N PHE A 90 6.93 -0.05 -10.83
CA PHE A 90 5.48 -0.24 -10.75
C PHE A 90 4.80 0.32 -9.48
N GLY A 91 5.47 1.21 -8.72
CA GLY A 91 5.00 1.66 -7.41
C GLY A 91 3.57 2.22 -7.40
N ALA A 92 3.20 3.05 -8.38
CA ALA A 92 1.84 3.57 -8.49
C ALA A 92 0.79 2.46 -8.70
N THR A 93 1.11 1.43 -9.48
CA THR A 93 0.23 0.28 -9.72
C THR A 93 0.11 -0.56 -8.45
N LEU A 94 1.24 -0.91 -7.82
CA LEU A 94 1.27 -1.70 -6.60
C LEU A 94 0.52 -1.00 -5.45
N LYS A 95 0.73 0.30 -5.27
CA LYS A 95 0.03 1.10 -4.25
C LYS A 95 -1.46 1.22 -4.53
N SER A 96 -1.86 1.38 -5.80
CA SER A 96 -3.27 1.38 -6.19
C SER A 96 -3.96 0.04 -5.91
N ASN A 97 -3.28 -1.07 -6.21
CA ASN A 97 -3.80 -2.42 -5.97
C ASN A 97 -3.89 -2.71 -4.46
N THR A 98 -2.85 -2.33 -3.70
CA THR A 98 -2.82 -2.43 -2.24
C THR A 98 -4.00 -1.67 -1.62
N ALA A 99 -4.23 -0.42 -2.01
CA ALA A 99 -5.36 0.36 -1.50
C ALA A 99 -6.73 -0.24 -1.85
N ARG A 100 -6.87 -0.84 -3.05
CA ARG A 100 -8.10 -1.56 -3.43
C ARG A 100 -8.32 -2.81 -2.59
N ALA A 101 -7.26 -3.57 -2.34
CA ALA A 101 -7.32 -4.77 -1.50
C ALA A 101 -7.70 -4.39 -0.06
N LEU A 102 -6.97 -3.44 0.56
CA LEU A 102 -7.25 -2.97 1.92
C LEU A 102 -8.70 -2.48 2.11
N ARG A 103 -9.27 -1.80 1.10
CA ARG A 103 -10.65 -1.30 1.15
C ARG A 103 -11.69 -2.41 1.34
N ARG A 104 -11.36 -3.66 0.99
CA ARG A 104 -12.26 -4.82 1.09
C ARG A 104 -12.02 -5.66 2.35
N THR A 105 -11.08 -5.26 3.20
CA THR A 105 -10.68 -6.01 4.39
C THR A 105 -11.22 -5.39 5.68
N ASN A 106 -11.23 -6.19 6.75
CA ASN A 106 -11.56 -5.73 8.09
C ASN A 106 -10.34 -5.10 8.76
N LEU A 107 -10.13 -3.82 8.50
CA LEU A 107 -9.06 -3.04 9.14
C LEU A 107 -9.36 -2.80 10.63
N THR A 108 -8.34 -2.92 11.47
CA THR A 108 -8.39 -2.49 12.88
C THR A 108 -8.50 -0.96 12.99
N GLU A 109 -8.98 -0.44 14.12
CA GLU A 109 -9.04 1.01 14.32
C GLU A 109 -7.67 1.69 14.27
N LEU A 110 -6.61 1.01 14.73
CA LEU A 110 -5.24 1.50 14.62
C LEU A 110 -4.81 1.64 13.14
N GLN A 111 -5.08 0.63 12.32
CA GLN A 111 -4.77 0.67 10.89
C GLN A 111 -5.59 1.74 10.15
N LYS A 112 -6.86 1.90 10.52
CA LYS A 112 -7.72 2.97 10.01
C LYS A 112 -7.15 4.34 10.34
N SER A 113 -6.78 4.59 11.60
CA SER A 113 -6.20 5.87 12.04
C SER A 113 -4.91 6.20 11.28
N ARG A 114 -4.01 5.22 11.13
CA ARG A 114 -2.79 5.32 10.31
C ARG A 114 -3.08 5.77 8.87
N LEU A 115 -4.02 5.09 8.19
CA LEU A 115 -4.43 5.43 6.83
C LEU A 115 -5.08 6.82 6.74
N ARG A 116 -5.93 7.19 7.72
CA ARG A 116 -6.54 8.53 7.79
C ARG A 116 -5.47 9.60 7.87
N GLU A 117 -4.53 9.45 8.79
CA GLU A 117 -3.47 10.44 9.01
C GLU A 117 -2.62 10.60 7.76
N ARG A 118 -2.17 9.48 7.17
CA ARG A 118 -1.35 9.48 5.97
C ARG A 118 -2.03 10.17 4.79
N ILE A 119 -3.25 9.75 4.46
CA ILE A 119 -3.96 10.26 3.28
C ILE A 119 -4.40 11.72 3.49
N SER A 120 -4.83 12.08 4.69
CA SER A 120 -5.17 13.46 5.02
C SER A 120 -3.95 14.37 4.95
N THR A 121 -2.78 13.93 5.42
CA THR A 121 -1.52 14.68 5.33
C THR A 121 -1.09 14.90 3.88
N MET A 122 -1.24 13.90 3.00
CA MET A 122 -0.98 14.09 1.56
C MET A 122 -1.90 15.16 0.96
N LEU A 123 -3.20 15.13 1.27
CA LEU A 123 -4.17 16.11 0.76
C LEU A 123 -3.88 17.53 1.27
N VAL A 124 -3.63 17.68 2.56
CA VAL A 124 -3.26 18.97 3.19
C VAL A 124 -1.96 19.52 2.61
N SER A 125 -0.99 18.65 2.31
CA SER A 125 0.28 19.07 1.71
C SER A 125 0.17 19.35 0.21
N GLY A 126 -1.00 19.15 -0.40
CA GLY A 126 -1.19 19.27 -1.85
C GLY A 126 -0.48 18.19 -2.67
N ILE A 127 0.01 17.13 -2.02
CA ILE A 127 0.71 16.01 -2.66
C ILE A 127 -0.35 15.05 -3.22
N ILE A 128 -0.45 15.00 -4.55
CA ILE A 128 -1.43 14.18 -5.26
C ILE A 128 -0.70 13.10 -6.07
N PRO A 129 -0.36 11.94 -5.47
CA PRO A 129 0.27 10.84 -6.18
C PRO A 129 -0.71 10.19 -7.16
N ARG A 130 -0.18 9.37 -8.09
CA ARG A 130 -0.96 8.77 -9.18
C ARG A 130 -2.08 7.85 -8.66
N GLU A 131 -1.83 7.20 -7.54
CA GLU A 131 -2.73 6.30 -6.82
C GLU A 131 -3.75 7.01 -5.92
N MET A 132 -3.70 8.35 -5.80
CA MET A 132 -4.57 9.13 -4.90
C MET A 132 -6.06 8.84 -5.11
N ARG A 133 -6.47 8.46 -6.32
CA ARG A 133 -7.85 8.04 -6.58
C ARG A 133 -8.26 6.82 -5.76
N GLU A 134 -7.40 5.81 -5.65
CA GLU A 134 -7.70 4.63 -4.85
C GLU A 134 -7.53 4.92 -3.36
N TYR A 135 -6.61 5.81 -2.97
CA TYR A 135 -6.49 6.28 -1.59
C TYR A 135 -7.73 7.03 -1.13
N ALA A 136 -8.28 7.95 -1.94
CA ALA A 136 -9.52 8.65 -1.59
C ALA A 136 -10.71 7.67 -1.46
N LYS A 137 -10.77 6.62 -2.29
CA LYS A 137 -11.79 5.57 -2.16
C LYS A 137 -11.59 4.74 -0.88
N LEU A 138 -10.35 4.42 -0.52
CA LEU A 138 -10.03 3.75 0.74
C LEU A 138 -10.41 4.62 1.93
N LEU A 139 -10.04 5.90 1.91
CA LEU A 139 -10.37 6.86 2.95
C LEU A 139 -11.88 7.04 3.13
N ARG A 140 -12.66 7.04 2.03
CA ARG A 140 -14.13 7.02 2.10
C ARG A 140 -14.70 5.80 2.83
N THR A 141 -14.07 4.64 2.68
CA THR A 141 -14.50 3.41 3.36
C THR A 141 -14.09 3.41 4.83
N VAL A 142 -12.91 3.97 5.13
CA VAL A 142 -12.37 4.07 6.48
C VAL A 142 -13.04 5.20 7.29
N GLY A 143 -13.55 6.24 6.61
CA GLY A 143 -14.02 7.51 7.18
C GLY A 143 -12.87 8.45 7.54
N ILE A 144 -13.08 9.77 7.51
CA ILE A 144 -12.05 10.77 7.87
C ILE A 144 -12.01 11.06 9.38
N ALA A 145 -13.16 10.95 10.03
CA ALA A 145 -13.30 11.06 11.49
C ALA A 145 -12.63 12.32 12.07
N GLU A 146 -11.76 12.15 13.07
CA GLU A 146 -11.09 13.23 13.82
C GLU A 146 -10.20 14.15 12.97
N HIS A 147 -9.87 13.76 11.73
CA HIS A 147 -9.00 14.54 10.86
C HIS A 147 -9.74 15.66 10.09
N TRP A 148 -11.08 15.69 10.10
CA TRP A 148 -11.85 16.71 9.38
C TRP A 148 -11.48 18.15 9.72
N PRO A 149 -11.37 18.55 11.01
CA PRO A 149 -11.03 19.94 11.35
C PRO A 149 -9.69 20.38 10.78
N ARG A 150 -8.68 19.48 10.80
CA ARG A 150 -7.36 19.75 10.22
C ARG A 150 -7.45 19.84 8.70
N LEU A 151 -8.11 18.87 8.06
CA LEU A 151 -8.26 18.83 6.62
C LEU A 151 -9.00 20.07 6.09
N ASP A 152 -10.06 20.51 6.75
CA ASP A 152 -10.84 21.68 6.33
C ASP A 152 -10.04 22.99 6.50
N ARG A 153 -9.30 23.12 7.61
CA ARG A 153 -8.46 24.29 7.85
C ARG A 153 -7.34 24.40 6.81
N ASP A 154 -6.61 23.32 6.60
CA ASP A 154 -5.29 23.36 5.96
C ASP A 154 -5.28 22.92 4.49
N ILE A 155 -6.41 22.48 3.92
CA ILE A 155 -6.46 22.09 2.49
C ILE A 155 -6.03 23.26 1.57
N PRO A 156 -5.12 23.03 0.60
CA PRO A 156 -4.67 24.07 -0.33
C PRO A 156 -5.79 24.35 -1.34
N ARG A 157 -6.60 25.38 -1.06
CA ARG A 157 -7.81 25.74 -1.81
C ARG A 157 -7.52 26.19 -3.25
N ASP A 158 -6.31 26.65 -3.52
CA ASP A 158 -5.78 27.01 -4.83
C ASP A 158 -5.37 25.79 -5.67
N ASN A 159 -5.19 24.61 -5.06
CA ASN A 159 -4.87 23.38 -5.77
C ASN A 159 -6.15 22.66 -6.23
N PRO A 160 -6.49 22.68 -7.54
CA PRO A 160 -7.74 22.09 -8.04
C PRO A 160 -7.77 20.56 -7.89
N HIS A 161 -6.60 19.90 -7.89
CA HIS A 161 -6.52 18.45 -7.74
C HIS A 161 -6.81 18.02 -6.30
N ALA A 162 -6.24 18.70 -5.31
CA ALA A 162 -6.53 18.47 -3.89
C ALA A 162 -8.01 18.76 -3.59
N MET A 163 -8.52 19.90 -4.07
CA MET A 163 -9.92 20.29 -3.88
C MET A 163 -10.91 19.31 -4.51
N ARG A 164 -10.58 18.67 -5.63
CA ARG A 164 -11.42 17.62 -6.23
C ARG A 164 -11.64 16.46 -5.26
N PHE A 165 -10.59 15.97 -4.61
CA PHE A 165 -10.71 14.86 -3.67
C PHE A 165 -11.40 15.30 -2.37
N TYR A 166 -11.04 16.46 -1.84
CA TYR A 166 -11.69 17.06 -0.67
C TYR A 166 -13.22 17.18 -0.84
N ARG A 167 -13.70 17.74 -1.96
CA ARG A 167 -15.15 17.85 -2.25
C ARG A 167 -15.81 16.48 -2.36
N SER A 168 -15.14 15.53 -3.00
CA SER A 168 -15.65 14.16 -3.10
C SER A 168 -15.75 13.47 -1.74
N LEU A 169 -14.86 13.79 -0.80
CA LEU A 169 -14.88 13.24 0.55
C LEU A 169 -16.01 13.87 1.39
N ARG A 170 -16.19 15.20 1.31
CA ARG A 170 -17.31 15.89 1.99
C ARG A 170 -18.66 15.35 1.55
N ALA A 171 -18.85 15.21 0.24
CA ALA A 171 -20.08 14.66 -0.31
C ALA A 171 -20.35 13.22 0.16
N ALA A 172 -19.31 12.41 0.33
CA ALA A 172 -19.45 11.04 0.81
C ALA A 172 -19.88 10.97 2.30
N GLU A 173 -19.58 12.00 3.09
CA GLU A 173 -19.96 12.11 4.49
C GLU A 173 -21.20 12.99 4.73
N GLY A 174 -21.86 13.46 3.66
CA GLY A 174 -23.05 14.30 3.76
C GLY A 174 -22.78 15.73 4.25
N LEU A 175 -21.52 16.18 4.22
CA LEU A 175 -21.13 17.55 4.53
C LEU A 175 -21.40 18.46 3.32
N SER A 176 -21.87 19.69 3.57
CA SER A 176 -22.08 20.69 2.51
C SER A 176 -20.78 20.94 1.73
N VAL A 177 -20.84 21.01 0.41
CA VAL A 177 -19.66 21.20 -0.47
C VAL A 177 -19.28 22.66 -0.60
#